data_AF-A0A7X7HAY4-F1
#
_entry.id   AF-A0A7X7HAY4-F1
#
_cell.length_a   1.000
_cell.length_b   1.000
_cell.length_c   1.000
_cell.angle_alpha   90.00
_cell.angle_beta   90.00
_cell.angle_gamma   90.00
#
_symmetry.space_group_name_H-M   'P 1'
#
loop_
_entity.id
_entity.type
_entity.pdbx_description
1 polymer ?
#
loop_
_entity_poly.entity_id
_entity_poly.type
_entity_poly.pdbx_seq_one_letter_code
_entity_poly.pdbx_strand_id
1 'polypeptide(L)'
;MNFKQPLKLHYFAYRRSYPLFWFLTIIAGISALYWFPDFQDLCLYVSVITMVLSFIFTIMIGIYEYNSLFFHYYYLKTNGREFYYSCLIYSVINSIIQTLGLTLIFGAIAYFYPENRLFPYWAPTTFIFVFLTHILLFACSCSLTILLRKAKHIRAFIYLSLLILFAIIPFEHYLTIMIFISNFYFRFAFIYSLIPITLVLIAFVFFIVFIEFRYLKNEKALSKR
;
A
#
# COMPACT_ATOMS: atom_id res chain seq x y z
N MET A 1 11.51 -13.70 -23.41
CA MET A 1 11.27 -12.42 -22.70
C MET A 1 12.20 -12.37 -21.50
N ASN A 2 12.96 -11.28 -21.34
CA ASN A 2 13.97 -11.19 -20.28
C ASN A 2 13.44 -10.40 -19.07
N PHE A 3 12.46 -10.98 -18.36
CA PHE A 3 11.81 -10.37 -17.18
C PHE A 3 12.75 -10.05 -16.01
N LYS A 4 13.96 -10.63 -16.01
CA LYS A 4 14.94 -10.44 -14.94
C LYS A 4 15.42 -8.98 -14.83
N GLN A 5 15.58 -8.29 -15.95
CA GLN A 5 16.11 -6.93 -15.96
C GLN A 5 15.12 -5.91 -15.36
N PRO A 6 13.82 -5.92 -15.72
CA PRO A 6 12.83 -5.09 -15.06
C PRO A 6 12.73 -5.33 -13.55
N LEU A 7 12.65 -6.60 -13.12
CA LEU A 7 12.56 -6.95 -11.69
C LEU A 7 13.78 -6.51 -10.89
N LYS A 8 15.00 -6.68 -11.45
CA LYS A 8 16.23 -6.20 -10.83
C LYS A 8 16.13 -4.70 -10.57
N LEU A 9 15.73 -3.92 -11.55
CA LEU A 9 15.59 -2.47 -11.40
C LEU A 9 14.58 -2.07 -10.32
N HIS A 10 13.43 -2.75 -10.20
CA HIS A 10 12.49 -2.51 -9.09
C HIS A 10 13.20 -2.78 -7.76
N TYR A 11 13.86 -3.93 -7.60
CA TYR A 11 14.64 -4.21 -6.39
C TYR A 11 15.66 -3.11 -6.08
N PHE A 12 16.44 -2.66 -7.07
CA PHE A 12 17.44 -1.61 -6.88
C PHE A 12 16.80 -0.27 -6.51
N ALA A 13 15.63 0.08 -7.05
CA ALA A 13 14.92 1.30 -6.71
C ALA A 13 14.45 1.34 -5.26
N TYR A 14 14.02 0.19 -4.73
CA TYR A 14 13.29 0.12 -3.47
C TYR A 14 14.11 -0.44 -2.29
N ARG A 15 15.30 -1.01 -2.54
CA ARG A 15 16.14 -1.68 -1.52
C ARG A 15 16.50 -0.84 -0.29
N ARG A 16 16.47 0.49 -0.38
CA ARG A 16 16.76 1.39 0.76
C ARG A 16 15.49 1.85 1.47
N SER A 17 14.45 2.18 0.70
CA SER A 17 13.21 2.75 1.25
C SER A 17 12.41 1.73 2.07
N TYR A 18 12.37 0.46 1.67
CA TYR A 18 11.62 -0.57 2.41
C TYR A 18 12.21 -0.86 3.79
N PRO A 19 13.51 -1.20 3.93
CA PRO A 19 14.09 -1.43 5.24
C PRO A 19 13.97 -0.21 6.14
N LEU A 20 14.20 1.00 5.60
CA LEU A 20 14.08 2.23 6.39
C LEU A 20 12.65 2.45 6.90
N PHE A 21 11.66 2.35 6.02
CA PHE A 21 10.25 2.50 6.39
C PHE A 21 9.84 1.49 7.47
N TRP A 22 10.14 0.20 7.25
CA TRP A 22 9.76 -0.85 8.19
C TRP A 22 10.54 -0.75 9.50
N PHE A 23 11.83 -0.41 9.46
CA PHE A 23 12.63 -0.18 10.66
C PHE A 23 12.03 0.94 11.54
N LEU A 24 11.71 2.09 10.95
CA LEU A 24 11.09 3.20 11.67
C LEU A 24 9.71 2.83 12.21
N THR A 25 8.89 2.14 11.41
CA THR A 25 7.52 1.76 11.80
C THR A 25 7.52 0.73 12.94
N ILE A 26 8.38 -0.30 12.84
CA ILE A 26 8.51 -1.34 13.87
C ILE A 26 9.06 -0.73 15.16
N ILE A 27 10.10 0.09 15.09
CA ILE A 27 10.66 0.75 16.29
C ILE A 27 9.61 1.64 16.93
N ALA A 28 8.91 2.47 16.17
CA ALA A 28 7.88 3.35 16.72
C ALA A 28 6.75 2.55 17.38
N GLY A 29 6.25 1.50 16.72
CA GLY A 29 5.19 0.64 17.24
C GLY A 29 5.60 -0.09 18.52
N ILE A 30 6.75 -0.77 18.52
CA ILE A 30 7.25 -1.50 19.69
C ILE A 30 7.60 -0.53 20.83
N SER A 31 8.21 0.62 20.52
CA SER A 31 8.53 1.63 21.55
C SER A 31 7.25 2.16 22.19
N ALA A 32 6.20 2.45 21.41
CA ALA A 32 4.93 2.90 21.97
C ALA A 32 4.34 1.88 22.96
N LEU A 33 4.36 0.59 22.61
CA LEU A 33 3.90 -0.49 23.49
C LEU A 33 4.73 -0.62 24.77
N TYR A 34 6.04 -0.39 24.68
CA TYR A 34 6.94 -0.51 25.82
C TYR A 34 6.87 0.69 26.78
N TRP A 35 6.82 1.91 26.25
CA TRP A 35 6.90 3.13 27.05
C TRP A 35 5.55 3.62 27.60
N PHE A 36 4.43 3.23 27.00
CA PHE A 36 3.09 3.68 27.40
C PHE A 36 2.14 2.53 27.75
N PRO A 37 2.56 1.52 28.54
CA PRO A 37 1.80 0.27 28.68
C PRO A 37 0.39 0.47 29.28
N ASP A 38 0.21 1.50 30.10
CA ASP A 38 -1.05 1.79 30.79
C ASP A 38 -2.01 2.67 29.97
N PHE A 39 -1.63 3.08 28.76
CA PHE A 39 -2.48 3.93 27.93
C PHE A 39 -3.70 3.15 27.42
N GLN A 40 -4.89 3.66 27.75
CA GLN A 40 -6.14 3.04 27.35
C GLN A 40 -6.23 2.91 25.82
N ASP A 41 -6.67 1.74 25.35
CA ASP A 41 -6.84 1.41 23.93
C ASP A 41 -5.57 1.54 23.08
N LEU A 42 -4.36 1.55 23.69
CA LEU A 42 -3.08 1.65 22.97
C LEU A 42 -2.97 0.64 21.82
N CYS A 43 -3.36 -0.61 22.06
CA CYS A 43 -3.31 -1.67 21.05
C CYS A 43 -4.15 -1.34 19.81
N LEU A 44 -5.32 -0.72 20.01
CA LEU A 44 -6.19 -0.29 18.92
C LEU A 44 -5.49 0.81 18.10
N TYR A 45 -4.93 1.82 18.78
CA TYR A 45 -4.22 2.91 18.11
C TYR A 45 -3.01 2.43 17.33
N VAL A 46 -2.12 1.65 17.94
CA VAL A 46 -0.92 1.13 17.29
C VAL A 46 -1.32 0.27 16.09
N SER A 47 -2.36 -0.57 16.20
CA SER A 47 -2.81 -1.43 15.10
C SER A 47 -3.29 -0.61 13.90
N VAL A 48 -4.23 0.32 14.13
CA VAL A 48 -4.85 1.09 13.04
C VAL A 48 -3.86 2.08 12.44
N ILE A 49 -3.08 2.79 13.25
CA ILE A 49 -2.09 3.77 12.75
C ILE A 49 -1.05 3.07 11.89
N THR A 50 -0.51 1.92 12.34
CA THR A 50 0.49 1.17 11.58
C THR A 50 -0.07 0.69 10.23
N MET A 51 -1.30 0.21 10.22
CA MET A 51 -1.99 -0.21 8.99
C MET A 51 -2.22 0.98 8.03
N VAL A 52 -2.63 2.13 8.55
CA VAL A 52 -2.77 3.35 7.74
C VAL A 52 -1.43 3.80 7.16
N LEU A 53 -0.35 3.77 7.96
CA LEU A 53 0.99 4.12 7.49
C LEU A 53 1.48 3.17 6.37
N SER A 54 1.24 1.87 6.49
CA SER A 54 1.62 0.90 5.44
C SER A 54 0.80 1.13 4.15
N PHE A 55 -0.47 1.53 4.25
CA PHE A 55 -1.29 1.92 3.11
C PHE A 55 -0.76 3.18 2.42
N ILE A 56 -0.41 4.22 3.18
CA ILE A 56 0.21 5.44 2.64
C ILE A 56 1.51 5.10 1.93
N PHE A 57 2.36 4.29 2.56
CA PHE A 57 3.63 3.88 1.96
C PHE A 57 3.43 3.10 0.65
N THR A 58 2.41 2.23 0.59
CA THR A 58 2.03 1.53 -0.65
C THR A 58 1.62 2.48 -1.76
N ILE A 59 0.82 3.51 -1.44
CA ILE A 59 0.43 4.55 -2.40
C ILE A 59 1.67 5.30 -2.91
N MET A 60 2.58 5.67 -2.02
CA MET A 60 3.84 6.36 -2.39
C MET A 60 4.71 5.52 -3.32
N ILE A 61 4.80 4.20 -3.09
CA ILE A 61 5.56 3.29 -3.96
C ILE A 61 4.93 3.21 -5.35
N GLY A 62 3.60 3.03 -5.46
CA GLY A 62 2.93 2.96 -6.75
C GLY A 62 3.02 4.27 -7.54
N ILE A 63 3.00 5.41 -6.85
CA ILE A 63 3.30 6.72 -7.42
C ILE A 63 4.73 6.79 -7.96
N TYR A 64 5.70 6.34 -7.18
CA TYR A 64 7.12 6.37 -7.55
C TYR A 64 7.40 5.46 -8.76
N GLU A 65 6.75 4.30 -8.82
CA GLU A 65 6.85 3.32 -9.91
C GLU A 65 6.60 3.98 -11.27
N TYR A 66 5.55 4.80 -11.38
CA TYR A 66 5.23 5.45 -12.64
C TYR A 66 5.94 6.77 -12.88
N ASN A 67 6.24 7.55 -11.84
CA ASN A 67 6.93 8.83 -12.07
C ASN A 67 8.41 8.64 -12.39
N SER A 68 9.08 7.68 -11.75
CA SER A 68 10.53 7.55 -11.83
C SER A 68 10.96 6.36 -12.68
N LEU A 69 10.34 5.20 -12.49
CA LEU A 69 10.74 3.97 -13.18
C LEU A 69 10.17 3.94 -14.60
N PHE A 70 8.85 4.14 -14.78
CA PHE A 70 8.22 4.06 -16.11
C PHE A 70 8.89 4.95 -17.16
N PHE A 71 9.21 6.22 -16.86
CA PHE A 71 9.90 7.08 -17.82
C PHE A 71 11.25 6.50 -18.25
N HIS A 72 12.04 5.97 -17.31
CA HIS A 72 13.32 5.31 -17.63
C HIS A 72 13.13 4.12 -18.59
N TYR A 73 12.10 3.29 -18.37
CA TYR A 73 11.78 2.16 -19.25
C TYR A 73 11.26 2.59 -20.63
N TYR A 74 10.46 3.64 -20.67
CA TYR A 74 9.89 4.17 -21.90
C TYR A 74 10.96 4.73 -22.85
N TYR A 75 12.13 5.12 -22.32
CA TYR A 75 13.29 5.54 -23.10
C TYR A 75 14.27 4.41 -23.41
N LEU A 76 14.34 3.34 -22.61
CA LEU A 76 15.32 2.25 -22.74
C LEU A 76 15.02 1.17 -23.81
N LYS A 77 14.07 1.38 -24.74
CA LYS A 77 13.63 0.40 -25.77
C LYS A 77 13.13 -0.96 -25.22
N THR A 78 13.13 -1.19 -23.90
CA THR A 78 12.65 -2.42 -23.28
C THR A 78 11.13 -2.54 -23.44
N ASN A 79 10.68 -3.74 -23.80
CA ASN A 79 9.30 -3.99 -24.22
C ASN A 79 8.31 -3.57 -23.12
N GLY A 80 7.44 -2.58 -23.36
CA GLY A 80 6.47 -2.09 -22.35
C GLY A 80 5.56 -3.17 -21.72
N ARG A 81 5.37 -4.31 -22.40
CA ARG A 81 4.71 -5.50 -21.83
C ARG A 81 5.50 -6.11 -20.67
N GLU A 82 6.83 -6.21 -20.81
CA GLU A 82 7.71 -6.74 -19.76
C GLU A 82 7.67 -5.87 -18.50
N PHE A 83 7.62 -4.54 -18.67
CA PHE A 83 7.47 -3.59 -17.57
C PHE A 83 6.11 -3.75 -16.85
N TYR A 84 5.01 -3.85 -17.60
CA TYR A 84 3.68 -4.06 -17.03
C TYR A 84 3.61 -5.32 -16.15
N TYR A 85 4.09 -6.46 -16.65
CA TYR A 85 4.10 -7.70 -15.87
C TYR A 85 5.08 -7.63 -14.69
N SER A 86 6.23 -6.96 -14.81
CA SER A 86 7.10 -6.77 -13.64
C SER A 86 6.44 -5.90 -12.58
N CYS A 87 5.67 -4.89 -12.96
CA CYS A 87 4.89 -4.06 -12.06
C CYS A 87 3.79 -4.87 -11.34
N LEU A 88 3.09 -5.77 -12.06
CA LEU A 88 2.15 -6.72 -11.46
C LEU A 88 2.83 -7.61 -10.40
N ILE A 89 3.93 -8.26 -10.75
CA ILE A 89 4.68 -9.12 -9.82
C ILE A 89 5.15 -8.31 -8.62
N TYR A 90 5.64 -7.09 -8.87
CA TYR A 90 6.12 -6.22 -7.81
C TYR A 90 4.99 -5.76 -6.87
N SER A 91 3.78 -5.53 -7.37
CA SER A 91 2.63 -5.21 -6.53
C SER A 91 2.31 -6.32 -5.52
N VAL A 92 2.45 -7.58 -5.95
CA VAL A 92 2.29 -8.76 -5.10
C VAL A 92 3.42 -8.81 -4.07
N ILE A 93 4.67 -8.65 -4.50
CA ILE A 93 5.84 -8.63 -3.59
C ILE A 93 5.70 -7.52 -2.54
N ASN A 94 5.34 -6.29 -2.95
CA ASN A 94 5.07 -5.20 -2.01
C ASN A 94 4.00 -5.62 -1.01
N SER A 95 2.87 -6.11 -1.48
CA SER A 95 1.74 -6.49 -0.61
C SER A 95 2.12 -7.59 0.38
N ILE A 96 2.94 -8.57 -0.03
CA ILE A 96 3.52 -9.58 0.87
C ILE A 96 4.38 -8.91 1.93
N ILE A 97 5.34 -8.06 1.53
CA ILE A 97 6.23 -7.37 2.47
C ILE A 97 5.44 -6.51 3.45
N GLN A 98 4.42 -5.79 2.98
CA GLN A 98 3.61 -4.94 3.86
C GLN A 98 2.82 -5.76 4.88
N THR A 99 2.21 -6.86 4.42
CA THR A 99 1.43 -7.76 5.28
C THR A 99 2.33 -8.44 6.32
N LEU A 100 3.51 -8.91 5.92
CA LEU A 100 4.49 -9.50 6.83
C LEU A 100 5.01 -8.50 7.88
N GLY A 101 5.26 -7.25 7.48
CA GLY A 101 5.66 -6.20 8.40
C GLY A 101 4.57 -5.91 9.45
N LEU A 102 3.29 -5.90 9.04
CA LEU A 102 2.16 -5.79 9.96
C LEU A 102 2.06 -7.00 10.90
N THR A 103 2.31 -8.22 10.40
CA THR A 103 2.33 -9.43 11.24
C THR A 103 3.34 -9.32 12.38
N LEU A 104 4.51 -8.72 12.16
CA LEU A 104 5.50 -8.53 13.23
C LEU A 104 5.00 -7.60 14.34
N ILE A 105 4.37 -6.48 13.96
CA ILE A 105 3.83 -5.51 14.93
C ILE A 105 2.63 -6.10 15.67
N PHE A 106 1.73 -6.78 14.95
CA PHE A 106 0.60 -7.49 15.56
C PHE A 106 1.05 -8.61 16.49
N GLY A 107 2.15 -9.29 16.15
CA GLY A 107 2.80 -10.26 17.03
C GLY A 107 3.32 -9.64 18.32
N ALA A 108 3.96 -8.47 18.23
CA ALA A 108 4.39 -7.71 19.41
C ALA A 108 3.19 -7.27 20.27
N ILE A 109 2.11 -6.76 19.67
CA ILE A 109 0.89 -6.38 20.39
C ILE A 109 0.32 -7.58 21.15
N ALA A 110 0.20 -8.74 20.51
CA ALA A 110 -0.33 -9.93 21.15
C ALA A 110 0.55 -10.47 22.28
N TYR A 111 1.87 -10.25 22.19
CA TYR A 111 2.80 -10.60 23.26
C TYR A 111 2.65 -9.69 24.48
N PHE A 112 2.57 -8.36 24.28
CA PHE A 112 2.41 -7.40 25.37
C PHE A 112 0.98 -7.35 25.95
N TYR A 113 -0.04 -7.68 25.14
CA TYR A 113 -1.46 -7.58 25.51
C TYR A 113 -2.28 -8.81 25.07
N PRO A 114 -2.05 -9.99 25.67
CA PRO A 114 -2.65 -11.25 25.21
C PRO A 114 -4.18 -11.31 25.36
N GLU A 115 -4.76 -10.58 26.32
CA GLU A 115 -6.20 -10.61 26.60
C GLU A 115 -7.01 -9.54 25.86
N ASN A 116 -6.35 -8.64 25.12
CA ASN A 116 -7.01 -7.49 24.51
C ASN A 116 -7.82 -7.87 23.27
N ARG A 117 -9.15 -7.75 23.35
CA ARG A 117 -10.08 -8.11 22.26
C ARG A 117 -10.46 -6.93 21.36
N LEU A 118 -9.72 -5.81 21.40
CA LEU A 118 -10.09 -4.61 20.64
C LEU A 118 -9.76 -4.67 19.15
N PHE A 119 -8.98 -5.65 18.68
CA PHE A 119 -8.73 -5.84 17.24
C PHE A 119 -8.42 -7.31 16.94
N PRO A 120 -8.90 -7.91 15.85
CA PRO A 120 -8.63 -9.32 15.53
C PRO A 120 -7.28 -9.47 14.81
N TYR A 121 -6.19 -9.15 15.50
CA TYR A 121 -4.82 -9.07 14.94
C TYR A 121 -4.28 -10.41 14.42
N TRP A 122 -4.78 -11.55 14.91
CA TRP A 122 -4.38 -12.88 14.43
C TRP A 122 -5.38 -13.53 13.46
N ALA A 123 -6.52 -12.88 13.18
CA ALA A 123 -7.51 -13.49 12.31
C ALA A 123 -6.97 -13.59 10.87
N PRO A 124 -7.03 -14.76 10.20
CA PRO A 124 -6.60 -14.91 8.81
C PRO A 124 -7.30 -13.95 7.86
N THR A 125 -8.56 -13.63 8.15
CA THR A 125 -9.37 -12.64 7.42
C THR A 125 -8.74 -11.25 7.40
N THR A 126 -8.13 -10.82 8.51
CA THR A 126 -7.43 -9.53 8.62
C THR A 126 -6.27 -9.50 7.64
N PHE A 127 -5.40 -10.52 7.64
CA PHE A 127 -4.24 -10.57 6.76
C PHE A 127 -4.60 -10.68 5.29
N ILE A 128 -5.59 -11.51 4.93
CA ILE A 128 -6.06 -11.62 3.55
C ILE A 128 -6.61 -10.28 3.06
N PHE A 129 -7.44 -9.62 3.86
CA PHE A 129 -8.04 -8.35 3.47
C PHE A 129 -7.00 -7.23 3.35
N VAL A 130 -6.07 -7.13 4.30
CA VAL A 130 -4.95 -6.19 4.25
C VAL A 130 -4.08 -6.42 3.02
N PHE A 131 -3.73 -7.67 2.73
CA PHE A 131 -2.96 -8.05 1.55
C PHE A 131 -3.63 -7.60 0.25
N LEU A 132 -4.92 -7.91 0.08
CA LEU A 132 -5.69 -7.50 -1.10
C LEU A 132 -5.83 -5.98 -1.20
N THR A 133 -6.01 -5.30 -0.07
CA THR A 133 -6.08 -3.83 0.00
C THR A 133 -4.77 -3.20 -0.47
N HIS A 134 -3.61 -3.76 -0.09
CA HIS A 134 -2.33 -3.29 -0.60
C HIS A 134 -2.19 -3.44 -2.12
N ILE A 135 -2.63 -4.57 -2.69
CA ILE A 135 -2.61 -4.75 -4.15
C ILE A 135 -3.50 -3.72 -4.82
N LEU A 136 -4.72 -3.53 -4.32
CA LEU A 136 -5.68 -2.57 -4.87
C LEU A 136 -5.15 -1.14 -4.79
N LEU A 137 -4.63 -0.70 -3.64
CA LEU A 137 -4.05 0.64 -3.46
C LEU A 137 -2.85 0.88 -4.37
N PHE A 138 -2.00 -0.13 -4.55
CA PHE A 138 -0.89 -0.06 -5.50
C PHE A 138 -1.40 0.11 -6.93
N ALA A 139 -2.38 -0.70 -7.35
CA ALA A 139 -2.96 -0.62 -8.70
C ALA A 139 -3.66 0.73 -8.95
N CYS A 140 -4.42 1.22 -7.96
CA CYS A 140 -5.10 2.51 -8.00
C CYS A 140 -4.11 3.67 -8.08
N SER A 141 -3.06 3.66 -7.25
CA SER A 141 -2.04 4.73 -7.25
C SER A 141 -1.24 4.77 -8.55
N CYS A 142 -0.93 3.59 -9.12
CA CYS A 142 -0.39 3.47 -10.47
C CYS A 142 -1.32 4.10 -11.51
N SER A 143 -2.60 3.69 -11.54
CA SER A 143 -3.60 4.20 -12.48
C SER A 143 -3.78 5.71 -12.37
N LEU A 144 -3.90 6.22 -11.14
CA LEU A 144 -4.04 7.64 -10.87
C LEU A 144 -2.82 8.42 -11.36
N THR A 145 -1.63 7.88 -11.17
CA THR A 145 -0.39 8.50 -11.67
C THR A 145 -0.36 8.57 -13.19
N ILE A 146 -0.81 7.52 -13.88
CA ILE A 146 -0.94 7.49 -15.35
C ILE A 146 -1.94 8.55 -15.83
N LEU A 147 -3.09 8.67 -15.18
CA LEU A 147 -4.13 9.63 -15.56
C LEU A 147 -3.68 11.07 -15.33
N LEU A 148 -3.01 11.34 -14.21
CA LEU A 148 -2.60 12.70 -13.84
C LEU A 148 -1.40 13.21 -14.67
N ARG A 149 -0.57 12.30 -15.23
CA ARG A 149 0.58 12.54 -16.13
C ARG A 149 1.65 13.57 -15.68
N LYS A 150 1.41 14.35 -14.62
CA LYS A 150 2.29 15.43 -14.12
C LYS A 150 2.60 15.24 -12.64
N ALA A 151 3.88 15.09 -12.33
CA ALA A 151 4.40 14.95 -10.96
C ALA A 151 3.98 16.07 -9.99
N LYS A 152 3.65 17.27 -10.49
CA LYS A 152 3.18 18.40 -9.66
C LYS A 152 1.85 18.12 -8.98
N HIS A 153 0.89 17.50 -9.67
CA HIS A 153 -0.42 17.16 -9.11
C HIS A 153 -0.32 16.00 -8.11
N ILE A 154 0.63 15.10 -8.34
CA ILE A 154 0.88 13.95 -7.47
C ILE A 154 1.52 14.38 -6.15
N ARG A 155 2.48 15.31 -6.19
CA ARG A 155 3.01 15.93 -4.95
C ARG A 155 1.89 16.61 -4.18
N ALA A 156 1.03 17.38 -4.86
CA ALA A 156 -0.13 18.01 -4.23
C ALA A 156 -1.09 16.98 -3.61
N PHE A 157 -1.31 15.83 -4.26
CA PHE A 157 -2.12 14.74 -3.71
C PHE A 157 -1.49 14.11 -2.46
N ILE A 158 -0.19 13.80 -2.48
CA ILE A 158 0.53 13.30 -1.31
C ILE A 158 0.46 14.30 -0.15
N TYR A 159 0.73 15.58 -0.43
CA TYR A 159 0.61 16.64 0.58
C TYR A 159 -0.81 16.75 1.13
N LEU A 160 -1.84 16.66 0.28
CA LEU A 160 -3.24 16.67 0.71
C LEU A 160 -3.59 15.45 1.56
N SER A 161 -3.15 14.25 1.18
CA SER A 161 -3.37 13.04 1.99
C SER A 161 -2.72 13.14 3.36
N LEU A 162 -1.49 13.67 3.43
CA LEU A 162 -0.80 13.93 4.70
C LEU A 162 -1.54 15.00 5.52
N LEU A 163 -1.98 16.09 4.88
CA LEU A 163 -2.76 17.15 5.53
C LEU A 163 -4.08 16.64 6.10
N ILE A 164 -4.81 15.81 5.35
CA ILE A 164 -6.05 15.17 5.83
C ILE A 164 -5.74 14.27 7.03
N LEU A 165 -4.64 13.50 6.99
CA LEU A 165 -4.23 12.66 8.11
C LEU A 165 -3.96 13.50 9.37
N PHE A 166 -3.17 14.57 9.23
CA PHE A 166 -2.85 15.48 10.33
C PHE A 166 -4.07 16.26 10.81
N ALA A 167 -5.00 16.58 9.92
CA ALA A 167 -6.23 17.29 10.25
C ALA A 167 -7.19 16.41 11.04
N ILE A 168 -7.18 15.08 10.89
CA ILE A 168 -8.06 14.16 11.63
C ILE A 168 -7.61 13.95 13.08
N ILE A 169 -6.29 14.04 13.35
CA ILE A 169 -5.68 13.80 14.68
C ILE A 169 -6.25 14.70 15.80
N PRO A 170 -6.48 16.02 15.62
CA PRO A 170 -6.99 16.88 16.69
C PRO A 170 -8.50 16.81 16.93
N PHE A 171 -9.30 16.06 16.15
CA PHE A 171 -10.76 16.01 16.33
C PHE A 171 -11.19 14.92 17.30
N GLU A 172 -12.17 15.22 18.15
CA GLU A 172 -12.81 14.28 19.11
C GLU A 172 -13.35 12.98 18.47
N HIS A 173 -13.60 12.99 17.15
CA HIS A 173 -14.12 11.83 16.42
C HIS A 173 -13.07 10.76 16.06
N TYR A 174 -11.78 10.98 16.35
CA TYR A 174 -10.73 10.01 16.01
C TYR A 174 -11.01 8.64 16.64
N LEU A 175 -11.44 8.59 17.92
CA LEU A 175 -11.78 7.34 18.60
C LEU A 175 -12.95 6.63 17.93
N THR A 176 -13.99 7.36 17.51
CA THR A 176 -15.13 6.79 16.76
C THR A 176 -14.68 6.15 15.46
N ILE A 177 -13.76 6.78 14.73
CA ILE A 177 -13.19 6.23 13.49
C ILE A 177 -12.39 4.96 13.78
N MET A 178 -11.55 4.97 14.82
CA MET A 178 -10.75 3.81 15.22
C MET A 178 -11.63 2.61 15.61
N ILE A 179 -12.67 2.85 16.41
CA ILE A 179 -13.65 1.84 16.82
C ILE A 179 -14.44 1.32 15.61
N PHE A 180 -14.85 2.20 14.69
CA PHE A 180 -15.52 1.79 13.45
C PHE A 180 -14.64 0.85 12.62
N ILE A 181 -13.36 1.21 12.43
CA ILE A 181 -12.39 0.38 11.70
C ILE A 181 -12.24 -0.97 12.40
N SER A 182 -12.03 -1.00 13.72
CA SER A 182 -11.94 -2.25 14.46
C SER A 182 -13.19 -3.14 14.31
N ASN A 183 -14.38 -2.56 14.48
CA ASN A 183 -15.65 -3.27 14.34
C ASN A 183 -15.86 -3.85 12.95
N PHE A 184 -15.35 -3.20 11.90
CA PHE A 184 -15.34 -3.75 10.55
C PHE A 184 -14.54 -5.07 10.50
N TYR A 185 -13.35 -5.12 11.12
CA TYR A 185 -12.50 -6.31 11.10
C TYR A 185 -13.07 -7.50 11.88
N PHE A 186 -13.96 -7.26 12.86
CA PHE A 186 -14.70 -8.32 13.57
C PHE A 186 -15.83 -8.95 12.74
N ARG A 187 -16.30 -8.30 11.67
CA ARG A 187 -17.39 -8.80 10.83
C ARG A 187 -16.85 -9.74 9.74
N PHE A 188 -16.36 -10.91 10.13
CA PHE A 188 -15.70 -11.86 9.21
C PHE A 188 -16.54 -12.21 7.98
N ALA A 189 -17.84 -12.47 8.13
CA ALA A 189 -18.75 -12.78 7.02
C ALA A 189 -18.79 -11.64 5.99
N PHE A 190 -18.78 -10.38 6.45
CA PHE A 190 -18.75 -9.21 5.58
C PHE A 190 -17.41 -9.14 4.83
N ILE A 191 -16.28 -9.34 5.50
CA ILE A 191 -14.95 -9.37 4.87
C ILE A 191 -14.89 -10.45 3.79
N TYR A 192 -15.36 -11.66 4.07
CA TYR A 192 -15.40 -12.75 3.09
C TYR A 192 -16.24 -12.39 1.86
N SER A 193 -17.37 -11.69 2.05
CA SER A 193 -18.18 -11.20 0.93
C SER A 193 -17.50 -10.12 0.09
N LEU A 194 -16.59 -9.33 0.69
CA LEU A 194 -15.84 -8.28 0.00
C LEU A 194 -14.65 -8.82 -0.80
N ILE A 195 -14.04 -9.95 -0.40
CA ILE A 195 -12.90 -10.55 -1.11
C ILE A 195 -13.12 -10.68 -2.63
N PRO A 196 -14.21 -11.32 -3.12
CA PRO A 196 -14.43 -11.45 -4.57
C PRO A 196 -14.61 -10.08 -5.24
N ILE A 197 -15.27 -9.13 -4.58
CA ILE A 197 -15.45 -7.76 -5.10
C ILE A 197 -14.08 -7.08 -5.25
N THR A 198 -13.23 -7.17 -4.22
CA THR A 198 -11.88 -6.62 -4.24
C THR A 198 -11.01 -7.24 -5.34
N LEU A 199 -11.10 -8.56 -5.56
CA LEU A 199 -10.38 -9.24 -6.64
C LEU A 199 -10.81 -8.76 -8.02
N VAL A 200 -12.13 -8.60 -8.25
CA VAL A 200 -12.67 -8.05 -9.50
C VAL A 200 -12.19 -6.61 -9.71
N LEU A 201 -12.20 -5.79 -8.66
CA LEU A 201 -11.68 -4.42 -8.71
C LEU A 201 -10.19 -4.37 -9.04
N ILE A 202 -9.37 -5.21 -8.41
CA ILE A 202 -7.94 -5.33 -8.73
C ILE A 202 -7.74 -5.66 -10.21
N ALA A 203 -8.44 -6.68 -10.71
CA ALA A 203 -8.35 -7.10 -12.11
C ALA A 203 -8.78 -5.97 -13.06
N PHE A 204 -9.87 -5.27 -12.75
CA PHE A 204 -10.37 -4.15 -13.53
C PHE A 204 -9.39 -2.98 -13.57
N VAL A 205 -8.82 -2.59 -12.43
CA VAL A 205 -7.85 -1.48 -12.35
C VAL A 205 -6.57 -1.83 -13.11
N PHE A 206 -6.04 -3.05 -12.98
CA PHE A 206 -4.89 -3.48 -13.79
C PHE A 206 -5.18 -3.55 -15.28
N PHE A 207 -6.41 -3.91 -15.66
CA PHE A 207 -6.84 -3.86 -17.05
C PHE A 207 -6.84 -2.42 -17.61
N ILE A 208 -7.32 -1.44 -16.84
CA ILE A 208 -7.23 -0.01 -17.21
C ILE A 208 -5.77 0.39 -17.41
N VAL A 209 -4.90 0.05 -16.46
CA VAL A 209 -3.45 0.31 -16.54
C VAL A 209 -2.85 -0.27 -17.83
N PHE A 210 -3.22 -1.51 -18.17
CA PHE A 210 -2.75 -2.16 -19.40
C PHE A 210 -3.20 -1.45 -20.67
N ILE A 211 -4.46 -1.01 -20.75
CA ILE A 211 -4.98 -0.25 -21.89
C ILE A 211 -4.23 1.07 -22.05
N GLU A 212 -4.10 1.84 -20.98
CA GLU A 212 -3.41 3.13 -21.00
C GLU A 212 -1.95 2.99 -21.43
N PHE A 213 -1.25 1.97 -20.94
CA PHE A 213 0.11 1.67 -21.41
C PHE A 213 0.18 1.42 -22.91
N ARG A 214 -0.79 0.69 -23.45
CA ARG A 214 -0.85 0.38 -24.88
C ARG A 214 -1.10 1.65 -25.70
N TYR A 215 -2.01 2.50 -25.24
CA TYR A 215 -2.32 3.79 -25.88
C TYR A 215 -1.10 4.69 -25.92
N LEU A 216 -0.44 4.91 -24.77
CA LEU A 216 0.75 5.77 -24.65
C LEU A 216 1.90 5.30 -25.54
N LYS A 217 2.07 3.98 -25.71
CA LYS A 217 3.10 3.45 -26.63
C LYS A 217 2.82 3.83 -28.09
N ASN A 218 1.56 3.79 -28.51
CA ASN A 218 1.16 4.11 -29.87
C ASN A 218 1.28 5.60 -30.18
N GLU A 219 0.95 6.47 -29.22
CA GLU A 219 1.02 7.93 -29.37
C GLU A 219 2.45 8.42 -29.68
N LYS A 220 3.48 7.92 -28.98
CA LYS A 220 4.90 8.26 -29.30
C LYS A 220 5.42 7.64 -30.58
N ALA A 221 4.88 6.48 -31.00
CA ALA A 221 5.22 5.90 -32.29
C ALA A 221 4.73 6.80 -33.43
N LEU A 222 3.59 7.46 -33.23
CA LEU A 222 3.03 8.45 -34.15
C LEU A 222 3.79 9.79 -34.08
N SER A 223 4.19 10.26 -32.88
CA SER A 223 4.93 11.53 -32.74
C SER A 223 6.37 11.53 -33.28
N LYS A 224 6.87 10.37 -33.73
CA LYS A 224 8.21 10.20 -34.33
C LYS A 224 8.18 10.04 -35.85
N ARG A 225 6.98 9.99 -36.46
CA ARG A 225 6.77 10.02 -37.91
C ARG A 225 6.49 11.44 -38.35
#